data_AF-A0A4S4KG10-F1
#
_entry.id   AF-A0A4S4KG10-F1
#
_cell.length_a   1.000
_cell.length_b   1.000
_cell.length_c   1.000
_cell.angle_alpha   90.00
_cell.angle_beta   90.00
_cell.angle_gamma   90.00
#
_symmetry.space_group_name_H-M   'P 1'
#
loop_
_entity.id
_entity.type
_entity.pdbx_description
1 polymer ?
#
loop_
_entity_poly.entity_id
_entity_poly.type
_entity_poly.pdbx_seq_one_letter_code
_entity_poly.pdbx_strand_id
1 'polypeptide(L)'
;MPRTGCAMRASNVAGSFNLGANKSEGIWLRDASEGWRWQWLVGGLTPLTNYTVYAIVDETKVSEPINFVTKSASFVCPIVHSLPYCPTVNYAVPIAPPPFPFTAHATNTLPNTVVDPLLQVLTNFTVSLTTFACGRDQYSPLVSCADCQQAYRNWLCAVWFPRCSEAAPESGSDSQKPMSALQAQAPSATPRSPGLSPISSSYDVLLPCLETCTAADRACPNFLGFKCPITRFNAADSYGVGYVDSGADGVQGGGIAGTAQDRYGNVWCNQT
;
A
#
# COMPACT_ATOMS: atom_id res chain seq x y z
N MET A 1 19.00 -13.07 24.36
CA MET A 1 18.24 -12.73 25.58
C MET A 1 16.84 -12.32 25.16
N PRO A 2 15.76 -12.86 25.78
CA PRO A 2 14.41 -12.42 25.49
C PRO A 2 14.26 -10.94 25.92
N ARG A 3 13.93 -10.07 24.98
CA ARG A 3 13.74 -8.64 25.24
C ARG A 3 12.31 -8.45 25.77
N THR A 4 12.16 -8.16 27.06
CA THR A 4 10.86 -7.80 27.65
C THR A 4 10.57 -6.31 27.42
N GLY A 5 9.29 -5.91 27.45
CA GLY A 5 8.89 -4.51 27.25
C GLY A 5 9.56 -3.56 28.25
N CYS A 6 9.63 -3.98 29.52
CA CYS A 6 10.32 -3.25 30.58
C CYS A 6 11.83 -3.11 30.32
N ALA A 7 12.49 -4.18 29.88
CA ALA A 7 13.91 -4.14 29.56
C ALA A 7 14.22 -3.20 28.39
N MET A 8 13.35 -3.15 27.38
CA MET A 8 13.55 -2.24 26.23
C MET A 8 13.27 -0.78 26.57
N ARG A 9 12.27 -0.50 27.42
CA ARG A 9 12.04 0.86 27.92
C ARG A 9 13.17 1.36 28.82
N ALA A 10 13.76 0.47 29.62
CA ALA A 10 14.88 0.79 30.49
C ALA A 10 16.23 0.81 29.76
N SER A 11 16.35 0.14 28.61
CA SER A 11 17.58 0.11 27.83
C SER A 11 17.79 1.42 27.09
N ASN A 12 18.82 2.18 27.47
CA ASN A 12 19.37 3.27 26.68
C ASN A 12 20.42 2.70 25.72
N VAL A 13 19.96 2.13 24.60
CA VAL A 13 20.87 1.73 23.52
C VAL A 13 21.13 2.95 22.65
N ALA A 14 22.40 3.28 22.39
CA ALA A 14 22.75 4.37 21.49
C ALA A 14 22.12 4.16 20.10
N GLY A 15 21.41 5.17 19.58
CA GLY A 15 20.67 5.08 18.33
C GLY A 15 19.28 4.42 18.42
N SER A 16 18.80 4.10 19.63
CA SER A 16 17.41 3.67 19.85
C SER A 16 16.48 4.86 20.13
N PHE A 17 15.26 4.80 19.60
CA PHE A 17 14.22 5.81 19.80
C PHE A 17 12.96 5.14 20.34
N ASN A 18 12.42 5.65 21.44
CA ASN A 18 11.14 5.20 21.99
C ASN A 18 10.03 6.17 21.56
N LEU A 19 9.06 5.67 20.80
CA LEU A 19 7.92 6.45 20.32
C LEU A 19 6.67 6.03 21.09
N GLY A 20 6.13 6.96 21.86
CA GLY A 20 4.85 6.76 22.57
C GLY A 20 3.64 7.02 21.68
N ALA A 21 2.44 6.73 22.20
CA ALA A 21 1.18 7.03 21.53
C ALA A 21 0.99 8.53 21.22
N ASN A 22 1.54 9.42 22.06
CA ASN A 22 1.46 10.87 21.88
C ASN A 22 2.25 11.40 20.65
N LYS A 23 3.07 10.55 20.03
CA LYS A 23 3.82 10.84 18.80
C LYS A 23 3.27 10.06 17.60
N SER A 24 2.12 9.40 17.76
CA SER A 24 1.44 8.70 16.68
C SER A 24 0.60 9.68 15.85
N GLU A 25 0.30 9.27 14.62
CA GLU A 25 -0.72 9.90 13.77
C GLU A 25 -2.14 9.50 14.19
N GLY A 26 -2.28 8.85 15.35
CA GLY A 26 -3.53 8.28 15.85
C GLY A 26 -3.79 6.86 15.36
N ILE A 27 -5.05 6.46 15.53
CA ILE A 27 -5.57 5.17 15.11
C ILE A 27 -6.17 5.34 13.71
N TRP A 28 -5.77 4.50 12.77
CA TRP A 28 -6.24 4.49 11.39
C TRP A 28 -6.91 3.16 11.07
N LEU A 29 -8.11 3.21 10.49
CA LEU A 29 -8.78 2.03 9.95
C LEU A 29 -8.06 1.64 8.65
N ARG A 30 -7.31 0.53 8.63
CA ARG A 30 -6.58 0.10 7.42
C ARG A 30 -7.56 -0.42 6.37
N ASP A 31 -8.36 -1.37 6.81
CA ASP A 31 -9.40 -2.03 6.04
C ASP A 31 -10.50 -2.50 7.01
N ALA A 32 -11.73 -2.70 6.55
CA ALA A 32 -12.80 -3.21 7.42
C ALA A 32 -12.50 -4.64 7.91
N SER A 33 -11.73 -5.44 7.17
CA SER A 33 -11.31 -6.78 7.58
C SER A 33 -10.15 -6.76 8.59
N GLU A 34 -9.25 -5.79 8.47
CA GLU A 34 -8.06 -5.66 9.32
C GLU A 34 -8.28 -4.83 10.59
N GLY A 35 -9.26 -3.94 10.56
CA GLY A 35 -9.61 -3.07 11.66
C GLY A 35 -8.63 -1.91 11.88
N TRP A 36 -8.63 -1.43 13.11
CA TRP A 36 -7.95 -0.22 13.53
C TRP A 36 -6.51 -0.50 13.93
N ARG A 37 -5.56 0.22 13.32
CA ARG A 37 -4.13 0.11 13.63
C ARG A 37 -3.55 1.46 14.02
N TRP A 38 -2.59 1.45 14.94
CA TRP A 38 -1.81 2.63 15.22
C TRP A 38 -0.81 2.92 14.10
N GLN A 39 -0.56 4.20 13.82
CA GLN A 39 0.40 4.63 12.81
C GLN A 39 1.39 5.64 13.39
N TRP A 40 2.67 5.47 13.06
CA TRP A 40 3.73 6.43 13.41
C TRP A 40 4.52 6.81 12.15
N LEU A 41 4.78 8.11 11.99
CA LEU A 41 5.77 8.60 11.06
C LEU A 41 7.09 8.80 11.81
N VAL A 42 8.14 8.10 11.38
CA VAL A 42 9.46 8.14 12.03
C VAL A 42 10.45 8.85 11.12
N GLY A 43 10.99 9.98 11.58
CA GLY A 43 12.04 10.74 10.89
C GLY A 43 13.39 10.65 11.60
N GLY A 44 14.44 11.20 10.97
CA GLY A 44 15.78 11.29 11.56
C GLY A 44 16.58 9.99 11.60
N LEU A 45 16.15 8.98 10.82
CA LEU A 45 16.91 7.73 10.66
C LEU A 45 18.10 7.96 9.72
N THR A 46 19.20 7.24 9.95
CA THR A 46 20.38 7.31 9.08
C THR A 46 20.10 6.56 7.78
N PRO A 47 20.45 7.11 6.60
CA PRO A 47 20.31 6.41 5.32
C PRO A 47 21.09 5.08 5.26
N LEU A 48 20.67 4.14 4.41
CA LEU A 48 21.34 2.85 4.16
C LEU A 48 21.70 2.06 5.43
N THR A 49 20.83 2.12 6.44
CA THR A 49 21.06 1.52 7.76
C THR A 49 19.97 0.50 8.08
N ASN A 50 20.38 -0.65 8.61
CA ASN A 50 19.47 -1.69 9.10
C ASN A 50 18.89 -1.27 10.45
N TYR A 51 17.57 -1.25 10.56
CA TYR A 51 16.86 -0.99 11.80
C TYR A 51 15.96 -2.17 12.15
N THR A 52 15.80 -2.39 13.46
CA THR A 52 14.81 -3.31 14.00
C THR A 52 13.82 -2.53 14.86
N VAL A 53 12.54 -2.64 14.55
CA VAL A 53 11.45 -2.05 15.33
C VAL A 53 10.72 -3.13 16.11
N TYR A 54 10.31 -2.76 17.31
CA TYR A 54 9.48 -3.58 18.19
C TYR A 54 8.27 -2.74 18.62
N ALA A 55 7.09 -3.32 18.57
CA ALA A 55 5.89 -2.74 19.16
C ALA A 55 5.73 -3.29 20.59
N ILE A 56 5.60 -2.39 21.57
CA ILE A 56 5.36 -2.75 22.97
C ILE A 56 3.86 -2.56 23.26
N VAL A 57 3.18 -3.63 23.63
CA VAL A 57 1.75 -3.68 23.94
C VAL A 57 1.57 -3.88 25.44
N ASP A 58 0.65 -3.13 26.05
CA ASP A 58 0.36 -3.18 27.49
C ASP A 58 1.63 -3.09 28.37
N GLU A 59 2.60 -2.29 27.91
CA GLU A 59 3.89 -2.02 28.56
C GLU A 59 4.83 -3.23 28.75
N THR A 60 4.36 -4.44 28.49
CA THR A 60 5.01 -5.68 28.91
C THR A 60 5.21 -6.65 27.75
N LYS A 61 4.23 -6.75 26.85
CA LYS A 61 4.28 -7.62 25.68
C LYS A 61 5.06 -6.95 24.56
N VAL A 62 5.87 -7.74 23.88
CA VAL A 62 6.73 -7.27 22.80
C VAL A 62 6.35 -8.02 21.53
N SER A 63 6.18 -7.28 20.43
CA SER A 63 5.96 -7.88 19.12
C SER A 63 7.22 -8.58 18.62
N GLU A 64 7.05 -9.43 17.60
CA GLU A 64 8.20 -9.93 16.84
C GLU A 64 9.01 -8.77 16.23
N PRO A 65 10.32 -8.93 16.02
CA PRO A 65 11.13 -7.88 15.41
C PRO A 65 10.68 -7.57 13.98
N ILE A 66 10.54 -6.29 13.67
CA ILE A 66 10.35 -5.79 12.30
C ILE A 66 11.69 -5.30 11.80
N ASN A 67 12.26 -5.99 10.83
CA ASN A 67 13.54 -5.57 10.23
C ASN A 67 13.26 -4.79 8.95
N PHE A 68 13.87 -3.62 8.82
CA PHE A 68 13.84 -2.85 7.58
C PHE A 68 15.16 -2.11 7.39
N VAL A 69 15.40 -1.70 6.15
CA VAL A 69 16.57 -0.92 5.75
C VAL A 69 16.11 0.43 5.26
N THR A 70 16.73 1.50 5.75
CA THR A 70 16.47 2.83 5.22
C THR A 70 17.08 2.98 3.83
N LYS A 71 16.38 3.72 2.97
CA LYS A 71 16.83 4.02 1.60
C LYS A 71 18.02 4.99 1.61
N SER A 72 18.64 5.20 0.45
CA SER A 72 19.70 6.22 0.31
C SER A 72 19.17 7.63 0.56
N ALA A 73 20.08 8.53 0.93
CA ALA A 73 19.76 9.96 1.13
C ALA A 73 19.27 10.64 -0.16
N SER A 74 19.67 10.10 -1.31
CA SER A 74 19.29 10.58 -2.65
C SER A 74 17.96 10.01 -3.14
N PHE A 75 17.27 9.20 -2.34
CA PHE A 75 16.01 8.61 -2.77
C PHE A 75 14.92 9.68 -2.94
N VAL A 76 14.25 9.64 -4.09
CA VAL A 76 13.41 10.72 -4.58
C VAL A 76 11.94 10.65 -4.15
N CYS A 77 11.42 9.46 -3.85
CA CYS A 77 9.99 9.29 -3.60
C CYS A 77 9.66 9.52 -2.12
N PRO A 78 8.91 10.57 -1.78
CA PRO A 78 8.49 10.83 -0.40
C PRO A 78 7.45 9.80 0.07
N ILE A 79 7.34 9.65 1.39
CA ILE A 79 6.28 8.84 2.01
C ILE A 79 4.95 9.60 1.92
N VAL A 80 3.88 8.90 1.55
CA VAL A 80 2.51 9.39 1.61
C VAL A 80 1.76 8.59 2.65
N HIS A 81 1.08 9.25 3.58
CA HIS A 81 0.38 8.60 4.68
C HIS A 81 -0.84 9.38 5.15
N SER A 82 -1.62 8.79 6.06
CA SER A 82 -2.75 9.45 6.74
C SER A 82 -3.76 10.08 5.77
N LEU A 83 -4.12 9.33 4.71
CA LEU A 83 -5.14 9.73 3.75
C LEU A 83 -6.49 9.10 4.14
N PRO A 84 -7.54 9.88 4.47
CA PRO A 84 -8.83 9.32 4.88
C PRO A 84 -9.56 8.65 3.71
N TYR A 85 -9.34 9.13 2.47
CA TYR A 85 -9.89 8.54 1.25
C TYR A 85 -9.08 7.35 0.74
N CYS A 86 -7.83 7.17 1.19
CA CYS A 86 -6.96 6.03 0.84
C CYS A 86 -6.20 5.52 2.07
N PRO A 87 -6.88 4.85 3.02
CA PRO A 87 -6.30 4.47 4.31
C PRO A 87 -5.18 3.43 4.25
N THR A 88 -5.12 2.65 3.15
CA THR A 88 -4.09 1.64 2.89
C THR A 88 -2.77 2.25 2.40
N VAL A 89 -2.75 3.54 2.06
CA VAL A 89 -1.54 4.25 1.59
C VAL A 89 -0.75 4.78 2.78
N ASN A 90 0.45 4.22 2.97
CA ASN A 90 1.39 4.55 4.05
C ASN A 90 2.86 4.30 3.65
N TYR A 91 3.17 4.47 2.37
CA TYR A 91 4.43 4.05 1.76
C TYR A 91 4.97 5.14 0.82
N ALA A 92 6.17 4.92 0.27
CA ALA A 92 6.79 5.85 -0.67
C ALA A 92 6.10 5.83 -2.04
N VAL A 93 5.76 7.02 -2.57
CA VAL A 93 5.02 7.21 -3.83
C VAL A 93 5.85 8.10 -4.76
N PRO A 94 5.84 7.87 -6.08
CA PRO A 94 6.54 8.74 -7.03
C PRO A 94 5.79 10.06 -7.24
N ILE A 95 5.94 10.97 -6.28
CA ILE A 95 5.44 12.35 -6.31
C ILE A 95 6.57 13.33 -5.95
N ALA A 96 6.44 14.59 -6.38
CA ALA A 96 7.36 15.63 -5.99
C ALA A 96 7.45 15.78 -4.46
N PRO A 97 8.60 16.14 -3.88
CA PRO A 97 8.76 16.30 -2.44
C PRO A 97 7.74 17.26 -1.81
N PRO A 98 7.35 17.03 -0.55
CA PRO A 98 6.42 17.92 0.16
C PRO A 98 7.04 19.31 0.39
N PRO A 99 6.20 20.35 0.54
CA PRO A 99 6.68 21.69 0.86
C PRO A 99 7.34 21.69 2.24
N PHE A 100 8.38 22.52 2.40
CA PHE A 100 8.99 22.75 3.70
C PHE A 100 7.94 23.28 4.71
N PRO A 101 7.93 22.81 5.98
CA PRO A 101 8.92 21.98 6.66
C PRO A 101 8.59 20.47 6.71
N PHE A 102 7.65 20.00 5.89
CA PHE A 102 7.18 18.63 5.97
C PHE A 102 8.18 17.64 5.35
N THR A 103 8.31 16.45 5.96
CA THR A 103 9.21 15.38 5.49
C THR A 103 8.46 14.26 4.75
N ALA A 104 7.14 14.27 4.79
CA ALA A 104 6.24 13.32 4.16
C ALA A 104 4.94 14.02 3.76
N HIS A 105 4.19 13.45 2.82
CA HIS A 105 2.87 13.95 2.50
C HIS A 105 1.80 13.32 3.39
N ALA A 106 0.99 14.17 4.00
CA ALA A 106 -0.31 13.85 4.55
C ALA A 106 -1.42 14.57 3.75
N THR A 107 -2.68 14.34 4.14
CA THR A 107 -3.89 14.90 3.50
C THR A 107 -3.80 16.40 3.22
N ASN A 108 -3.19 17.19 4.11
CA ASN A 108 -3.08 18.65 3.99
C ASN A 108 -1.92 19.14 3.09
N THR A 109 -1.03 18.24 2.66
CA THR A 109 0.18 18.59 1.89
C THR A 109 0.21 17.96 0.51
N LEU A 110 -0.73 17.07 0.20
CA LEU A 110 -0.83 16.43 -1.10
C LEU A 110 -1.44 17.44 -2.11
N PRO A 111 -0.87 17.60 -3.32
CA PRO A 111 -1.39 18.55 -4.29
C PRO A 111 -2.83 18.22 -4.72
N ASN A 112 -3.69 19.24 -4.78
CA ASN A 112 -5.08 19.09 -5.24
C ASN A 112 -5.17 18.55 -6.67
N THR A 113 -4.16 18.80 -7.51
CA THR A 113 -4.07 18.24 -8.86
C THR A 113 -4.06 16.70 -8.89
N VAL A 114 -3.62 16.07 -7.79
CA VAL A 114 -3.63 14.60 -7.61
C VAL A 114 -4.91 14.15 -6.89
N VAL A 115 -5.39 14.93 -5.92
CA VAL A 115 -6.50 14.58 -5.03
C VAL A 115 -7.86 14.77 -5.71
N ASP A 116 -8.08 15.90 -6.36
CA ASP A 116 -9.40 16.25 -6.92
C ASP A 116 -9.87 15.23 -7.97
N PRO A 117 -9.02 14.79 -8.93
CA PRO A 117 -9.45 13.77 -9.90
C PRO A 117 -9.73 12.41 -9.23
N LEU A 118 -8.95 12.04 -8.22
CA LEU A 118 -9.17 10.81 -7.46
C LEU A 118 -10.51 10.82 -6.72
N LEU A 119 -10.81 11.92 -6.00
CA LEU A 119 -12.07 12.08 -5.29
C LEU A 119 -13.25 12.14 -6.26
N GLN A 120 -13.08 12.76 -7.43
CA GLN A 120 -14.10 12.78 -8.48
C GLN A 120 -14.40 11.36 -8.99
N VAL A 121 -13.38 10.54 -9.26
CA VAL A 121 -13.57 9.14 -9.70
C VAL A 121 -14.29 8.33 -8.61
N LEU A 122 -13.87 8.45 -7.34
CA LEU A 122 -14.53 7.79 -6.21
C LEU A 122 -15.99 8.23 -6.06
N THR A 123 -16.26 9.52 -6.25
CA THR A 123 -17.63 10.09 -6.16
C THR A 123 -18.51 9.56 -7.28
N ASN A 124 -18.03 9.61 -8.53
CA ASN A 124 -18.75 9.10 -9.69
C ASN A 124 -19.06 7.61 -9.57
N PHE A 125 -18.10 6.83 -9.08
CA PHE A 125 -18.29 5.42 -8.78
C PHE A 125 -19.38 5.21 -7.72
N THR A 126 -19.31 5.96 -6.61
CA THR A 126 -20.29 5.87 -5.52
C THR A 126 -21.70 6.23 -6.03
N VAL A 127 -21.84 7.30 -6.81
CA VAL A 127 -23.11 7.68 -7.44
C VAL A 127 -23.64 6.53 -8.31
N SER A 128 -22.78 5.95 -9.15
CA SER A 128 -23.15 4.84 -10.04
C SER A 128 -23.59 3.60 -9.25
N LEU A 129 -22.86 3.22 -8.20
CA LEU A 129 -23.20 2.11 -7.33
C LEU A 129 -24.54 2.33 -6.61
N THR A 130 -24.79 3.55 -6.14
CA THR A 130 -26.04 3.90 -5.42
C THR A 130 -27.26 4.11 -6.33
N THR A 131 -27.12 4.04 -7.65
CA THR A 131 -28.29 3.90 -8.54
C THR A 131 -29.04 2.59 -8.31
N PHE A 132 -28.32 1.57 -7.84
CA PHE A 132 -28.91 0.37 -7.27
C PHE A 132 -29.32 0.63 -5.81
N ALA A 133 -30.49 0.12 -5.39
CA ALA A 133 -31.03 0.38 -4.07
C ALA A 133 -30.30 -0.42 -2.98
N CYS A 134 -29.08 0.00 -2.66
CA CYS A 134 -28.21 -0.61 -1.65
C CYS A 134 -28.94 -0.82 -0.32
N GLY A 135 -28.94 -2.05 0.19
CA GLY A 135 -29.57 -2.43 1.46
C GLY A 135 -31.07 -2.74 1.36
N ARG A 136 -31.74 -2.40 0.25
CA ARG A 136 -33.09 -2.88 -0.08
C ARG A 136 -33.01 -4.07 -1.03
N ASP A 137 -32.27 -3.89 -2.11
CA ASP A 137 -32.05 -4.91 -3.13
C ASP A 137 -30.70 -5.58 -2.89
N GLN A 138 -30.63 -6.89 -3.12
CA GLN A 138 -29.40 -7.67 -3.01
C GLN A 138 -28.96 -8.11 -4.41
N TYR A 139 -27.83 -7.60 -4.89
CA TYR A 139 -27.20 -8.09 -6.12
C TYR A 139 -26.34 -9.34 -5.86
N SER A 140 -26.01 -9.61 -4.59
CA SER A 140 -25.21 -10.75 -4.16
C SER A 140 -25.61 -11.19 -2.75
N PRO A 141 -25.57 -12.50 -2.44
CA PRO A 141 -25.76 -13.01 -1.08
C PRO A 141 -24.49 -12.94 -0.21
N LEU A 142 -23.32 -12.66 -0.80
CA LEU A 142 -22.03 -12.72 -0.10
C LEU A 142 -21.41 -11.35 0.19
N VAL A 143 -21.76 -10.34 -0.60
CA VAL A 143 -21.16 -9.00 -0.55
C VAL A 143 -22.24 -7.93 -0.62
N SER A 144 -21.97 -6.80 0.02
CA SER A 144 -22.84 -5.64 0.08
C SER A 144 -22.30 -4.49 -0.79
N CYS A 145 -23.09 -3.44 -0.99
CA CYS A 145 -22.57 -2.22 -1.64
C CYS A 145 -21.37 -1.63 -0.89
N ALA A 146 -21.33 -1.74 0.44
CA ALA A 146 -20.20 -1.24 1.23
C ALA A 146 -18.91 -2.01 0.90
N ASP A 147 -19.01 -3.33 0.76
CA ASP A 147 -17.88 -4.20 0.40
C ASP A 147 -17.37 -3.87 -1.01
N CYS A 148 -18.27 -3.68 -1.98
CA CYS A 148 -17.93 -3.22 -3.33
C CYS A 148 -17.22 -1.85 -3.30
N GLN A 149 -17.78 -0.87 -2.59
CA GLN A 149 -17.20 0.46 -2.50
C GLN A 149 -15.81 0.44 -1.88
N GLN A 150 -15.62 -0.37 -0.84
CA GLN A 150 -14.34 -0.54 -0.18
C GLN A 150 -13.32 -1.24 -1.06
N ALA A 151 -13.69 -2.34 -1.72
CA ALA A 151 -12.82 -3.08 -2.62
C ALA A 151 -12.38 -2.20 -3.82
N TYR A 152 -13.31 -1.46 -4.42
CA TYR A 152 -13.01 -0.52 -5.49
C TYR A 152 -12.08 0.60 -5.02
N ARG A 153 -12.31 1.16 -3.82
CA ARG A 153 -11.43 2.18 -3.24
C ARG A 153 -10.02 1.63 -3.01
N ASN A 154 -9.90 0.44 -2.43
CA ASN A 154 -8.60 -0.18 -2.17
C ASN A 154 -7.81 -0.42 -3.47
N TRP A 155 -8.48 -0.94 -4.50
CA TRP A 155 -7.90 -1.07 -5.84
C TRP A 155 -7.48 0.28 -6.43
N LEU A 156 -8.37 1.26 -6.43
CA LEU A 156 -8.11 2.57 -7.02
C LEU A 156 -6.94 3.26 -6.31
N CYS A 157 -6.87 3.21 -4.98
CA CYS A 157 -5.77 3.77 -4.21
C CYS A 157 -4.42 3.11 -4.54
N ALA A 158 -4.39 1.78 -4.70
CA ALA A 158 -3.18 1.05 -5.08
C ALA A 158 -2.71 1.40 -6.51
N VAL A 159 -3.66 1.62 -7.42
CA VAL A 159 -3.39 2.05 -8.81
C VAL A 159 -2.97 3.51 -8.88
N TRP A 160 -3.60 4.38 -8.09
CA TRP A 160 -3.40 5.82 -8.12
C TRP A 160 -2.09 6.24 -7.44
N PHE A 161 -1.73 5.54 -6.37
CA PHE A 161 -0.51 5.73 -5.60
C PHE A 161 0.38 4.48 -5.71
N PRO A 162 1.10 4.30 -6.83
CA PRO A 162 2.02 3.19 -6.97
C PRO A 162 3.14 3.28 -5.94
N ARG A 163 3.61 2.13 -5.42
CA ARG A 163 4.75 2.12 -4.50
C ARG A 163 6.03 2.33 -5.28
N CYS A 164 6.95 3.11 -4.73
CA CYS A 164 8.24 3.41 -5.33
C CYS A 164 9.39 2.87 -4.46
N SER A 165 10.40 2.27 -5.10
CA SER A 165 11.66 1.85 -4.49
C SER A 165 12.85 2.38 -5.26
N GLU A 166 14.02 2.32 -4.63
CA GLU A 166 15.28 2.57 -5.33
C GLU A 166 15.42 1.57 -6.46
N ALA A 167 16.05 2.00 -7.55
CA ALA A 167 16.39 1.10 -8.64
C ALA A 167 17.28 -0.02 -8.07
N ALA A 168 16.84 -1.26 -8.21
CA ALA A 168 17.61 -2.40 -7.74
C ALA A 168 18.97 -2.39 -8.48
N PRO A 169 20.11 -2.47 -7.77
CA PRO A 169 21.38 -2.74 -8.45
C PRO A 169 21.23 -4.09 -9.15
N GLU A 170 21.57 -4.17 -10.44
CA GLU A 170 21.53 -5.40 -11.24
C GLU A 170 22.21 -6.55 -10.49
N SER A 171 21.41 -7.32 -9.75
CA SER A 171 21.90 -8.38 -8.86
C SER A 171 21.26 -9.66 -9.35
N GLY A 172 22.13 -10.58 -9.77
CA GLY A 172 21.82 -11.75 -10.57
C GLY A 172 20.63 -12.58 -10.10
N SER A 173 19.98 -13.19 -11.10
CA SER A 173 19.00 -14.26 -11.00
C SER A 173 19.30 -15.23 -9.85
N ASP A 174 18.70 -15.01 -8.70
CA ASP A 174 18.60 -16.01 -7.64
C ASP A 174 17.33 -16.82 -7.90
N SER A 175 17.49 -18.03 -8.45
CA SER A 175 16.47 -18.83 -9.14
C SER A 175 15.33 -19.37 -8.25
N GLN A 176 15.15 -18.84 -7.04
CA GLN A 176 14.10 -19.25 -6.10
C GLN A 176 13.30 -18.10 -5.48
N LYS A 177 13.56 -16.84 -5.85
CA LYS A 177 12.72 -15.73 -5.39
C LYS A 177 11.60 -15.47 -6.41
N PRO A 178 10.34 -15.33 -5.96
CA PRO A 178 9.28 -14.83 -6.85
C PRO A 178 9.77 -13.53 -7.49
N MET A 179 9.74 -13.46 -8.83
CA MET A 179 10.18 -12.27 -9.56
C MET A 179 9.24 -11.12 -9.21
N SER A 180 9.64 -10.27 -8.27
CA SER A 180 8.84 -9.11 -7.86
C SER A 180 8.38 -8.36 -9.10
N ALA A 181 7.08 -7.98 -9.20
CA ALA A 181 6.62 -7.15 -10.31
C ALA A 181 7.02 -5.67 -10.08
N LEU A 182 8.31 -5.52 -9.83
CA LEU A 182 9.05 -4.28 -9.91
C LEU A 182 9.25 -3.98 -11.39
N GLN A 183 8.87 -2.76 -11.77
CA GLN A 183 9.09 -2.25 -13.10
C GLN A 183 9.98 -1.03 -13.01
N ALA A 184 11.17 -1.12 -13.61
CA ALA A 184 12.07 0.00 -13.72
C ALA A 184 11.42 1.14 -14.51
N GLN A 185 11.45 2.34 -13.94
CA GLN A 185 10.97 3.56 -14.57
C GLN A 185 12.15 4.42 -14.99
N ALA A 186 12.15 4.80 -16.26
CA ALA A 186 13.11 5.77 -16.77
C ALA A 186 12.88 7.16 -16.14
N PRO A 187 13.93 8.00 -16.06
CA PRO A 187 13.78 9.39 -15.72
C PRO A 187 12.69 10.07 -16.56
N SER A 188 11.81 10.81 -15.90
CA SER A 188 10.69 11.54 -16.51
C SER A 188 9.68 10.65 -17.26
N ALA A 189 9.61 9.35 -16.93
CA ALA A 189 8.56 8.48 -17.42
C ALA A 189 7.16 9.02 -17.07
N THR A 190 6.20 8.83 -17.97
CA THR A 190 4.82 9.26 -17.78
C THR A 190 4.22 8.57 -16.55
N PRO A 191 3.75 9.33 -15.54
CA PRO A 191 3.15 8.74 -14.35
C PRO A 191 1.86 7.97 -14.67
N ARG A 192 1.59 6.95 -13.87
CA ARG A 192 0.41 6.08 -14.03
C ARG A 192 -0.91 6.80 -13.81
N SER A 193 -0.97 7.74 -12.86
CA SER A 193 -2.20 8.45 -12.50
C SER A 193 -2.14 9.92 -12.91
N PRO A 194 -3.27 10.48 -13.36
CA PRO A 194 -3.39 11.91 -13.62
C PRO A 194 -2.97 12.74 -12.41
N GLY A 195 -2.25 13.83 -12.66
CA GLY A 195 -1.86 14.79 -11.62
C GLY A 195 -0.55 14.47 -10.91
N LEU A 196 -0.05 13.24 -10.98
CA LEU A 196 1.33 12.94 -10.58
C LEU A 196 2.29 13.58 -11.57
N SER A 197 3.35 14.21 -11.07
CA SER A 197 4.41 14.79 -11.89
C SER A 197 5.51 13.76 -12.19
N PRO A 198 6.11 13.76 -13.39
CA PRO A 198 7.25 12.91 -13.69
C PRO A 198 8.42 13.20 -12.74
N ILE A 199 9.13 12.16 -12.32
CA ILE A 199 10.32 12.28 -11.47
C ILE A 199 11.58 12.24 -12.33
N SER A 200 12.56 13.10 -12.04
CA SER A 200 13.78 13.27 -12.84
C SER A 200 14.84 12.19 -12.66
N SER A 201 14.69 11.26 -11.72
CA SER A 201 15.61 10.14 -11.50
C SER A 201 14.96 8.81 -11.89
N SER A 202 15.78 7.79 -12.11
CA SER A 202 15.28 6.42 -12.20
C SER A 202 14.82 5.93 -10.83
N TYR A 203 13.82 5.06 -10.86
CA TYR A 203 13.27 4.38 -9.68
C TYR A 203 12.55 3.12 -10.15
N ASP A 204 12.32 2.20 -9.23
CA ASP A 204 11.49 1.03 -9.51
C ASP A 204 10.09 1.26 -8.96
N VAL A 205 9.08 0.93 -9.76
CA VAL A 205 7.68 0.92 -9.33
C VAL A 205 7.27 -0.49 -8.98
N LEU A 206 6.65 -0.63 -7.81
CA LEU A 206 5.86 -1.81 -7.51
C LEU A 206 4.52 -1.73 -8.22
N LEU A 207 4.27 -2.65 -9.15
CA LEU A 207 2.96 -2.75 -9.77
C LEU A 207 1.90 -3.15 -8.74
N PRO A 208 0.68 -2.60 -8.83
CA PRO A 208 -0.43 -3.05 -8.00
C PRO A 208 -0.76 -4.50 -8.34
N CYS A 209 -1.17 -5.26 -7.33
CA CYS A 209 -1.51 -6.66 -7.52
C CYS A 209 -2.84 -6.82 -8.25
N LEU A 210 -2.89 -7.74 -9.22
CA LEU A 210 -4.10 -8.01 -10.00
C LEU A 210 -5.26 -8.43 -9.10
N GLU A 211 -4.96 -9.06 -7.97
CA GLU A 211 -5.89 -9.49 -6.94
C GLU A 211 -6.67 -8.34 -6.31
N THR A 212 -6.08 -7.16 -6.20
CA THR A 212 -6.83 -5.98 -5.74
C THR A 212 -7.91 -5.60 -6.75
N CYS A 213 -7.61 -5.72 -8.05
CA CYS A 213 -8.59 -5.53 -9.10
C CYS A 213 -9.66 -6.63 -9.04
N THR A 214 -9.27 -7.90 -9.01
CA THR A 214 -10.25 -9.00 -9.05
C THR A 214 -11.10 -9.06 -7.77
N ALA A 215 -10.60 -8.57 -6.63
CA ALA A 215 -11.41 -8.36 -5.43
C ALA A 215 -12.53 -7.32 -5.67
N ALA A 216 -12.23 -6.19 -6.33
CA ALA A 216 -13.24 -5.21 -6.71
C ALA A 216 -14.23 -5.79 -7.73
N ASP A 217 -13.75 -6.55 -8.72
CA ASP A 217 -14.58 -7.22 -9.73
C ASP A 217 -15.58 -8.21 -9.12
N ARG A 218 -15.14 -9.01 -8.14
CA ARG A 218 -16.00 -9.97 -7.43
C ARG A 218 -16.96 -9.31 -6.44
N ALA A 219 -16.53 -8.21 -5.82
CA ALA A 219 -17.34 -7.51 -4.84
C ALA A 219 -18.45 -6.70 -5.49
N CYS A 220 -18.26 -6.20 -6.71
CA CYS A 220 -19.17 -5.24 -7.32
C CYS A 220 -20.21 -5.85 -8.27
N PRO A 221 -21.39 -5.21 -8.42
CA PRO A 221 -22.42 -5.69 -9.31
C PRO A 221 -22.06 -5.53 -10.79
N ASN A 222 -22.45 -6.52 -11.60
CA ASN A 222 -22.12 -6.60 -13.03
C ASN A 222 -22.55 -5.38 -13.87
N PHE A 223 -23.60 -4.66 -13.48
CA PHE A 223 -24.09 -3.50 -14.24
C PHE A 223 -23.09 -2.33 -14.26
N LEU A 224 -22.15 -2.27 -13.32
CA LEU A 224 -21.08 -1.27 -13.32
C LEU A 224 -20.05 -1.52 -14.43
N GLY A 225 -20.04 -2.71 -15.02
CA GLY A 225 -19.15 -3.05 -16.13
C GLY A 225 -17.66 -3.01 -15.78
N PHE A 226 -17.31 -2.98 -14.49
CA PHE A 226 -15.94 -3.10 -14.01
C PHE A 226 -15.37 -4.44 -14.47
N LYS A 227 -14.15 -4.45 -15.01
CA LYS A 227 -13.48 -5.65 -15.50
C LYS A 227 -11.98 -5.52 -15.33
N CYS A 228 -11.34 -6.59 -14.86
CA CYS A 228 -9.89 -6.65 -14.71
C CYS A 228 -9.21 -7.21 -15.97
N PRO A 229 -7.94 -6.83 -16.22
CA PRO A 229 -7.15 -7.43 -17.28
C PRO A 229 -6.95 -8.94 -17.06
N ILE A 230 -6.81 -9.66 -18.17
CA ILE A 230 -6.60 -11.10 -18.16
C ILE A 230 -5.12 -11.45 -18.13
N THR A 231 -4.75 -12.33 -17.21
CA THR A 231 -3.37 -12.80 -16.95
C THR A 231 -2.62 -13.28 -18.20
N ARG A 232 -3.33 -13.91 -19.14
CA ARG A 232 -2.75 -14.52 -20.35
C ARG A 232 -2.33 -13.53 -21.45
N PHE A 233 -2.70 -12.26 -21.36
CA PHE A 233 -2.47 -11.31 -22.46
C PHE A 233 -1.61 -10.12 -22.02
N ASN A 234 -2.14 -9.22 -21.20
CA ASN A 234 -1.50 -7.93 -20.90
C ASN A 234 -1.54 -7.54 -19.42
N ALA A 235 -2.02 -8.42 -18.52
CA ALA A 235 -2.09 -8.06 -17.11
C ALA A 235 -0.69 -7.82 -16.51
N ALA A 236 0.33 -8.58 -16.94
CA ALA A 236 1.70 -8.46 -16.43
C ALA A 236 2.36 -7.09 -16.72
N ASP A 237 1.87 -6.36 -17.73
CA ASP A 237 2.44 -5.04 -18.09
C ASP A 237 1.99 -3.93 -17.13
N SER A 238 0.87 -4.13 -16.43
CA SER A 238 0.22 -3.10 -15.60
C SER A 238 -0.09 -3.56 -14.19
N TYR A 239 -0.01 -4.86 -13.92
CA TYR A 239 -0.31 -5.47 -12.65
C TYR A 239 0.69 -6.58 -12.34
N GLY A 240 0.78 -6.86 -11.05
CA GLY A 240 1.28 -8.12 -10.55
C GLY A 240 0.46 -9.31 -10.90
N VAL A 241 1.07 -10.32 -11.50
CA VAL A 241 0.41 -11.58 -11.82
C VAL A 241 1.13 -12.76 -11.17
N GLY A 242 0.37 -13.80 -10.78
CA GLY A 242 0.94 -15.10 -10.42
C GLY A 242 1.25 -15.34 -8.95
N TYR A 243 0.78 -14.48 -8.04
CA TYR A 243 1.15 -14.58 -6.62
C TYR A 243 0.05 -15.09 -5.71
N VAL A 244 -1.20 -15.16 -6.19
CA VAL A 244 -2.34 -15.49 -5.32
C VAL A 244 -3.41 -16.37 -5.99
N ASP A 245 -3.35 -16.63 -7.29
CA ASP A 245 -4.23 -17.64 -7.88
C ASP A 245 -3.70 -19.05 -7.56
N SER A 246 -4.61 -20.00 -7.33
CA SER A 246 -4.27 -21.43 -7.21
C SER A 246 -3.27 -21.79 -8.31
N GLY A 247 -2.21 -22.54 -8.00
CA GLY A 247 -1.08 -22.83 -8.91
C GLY A 247 -1.41 -23.59 -10.22
N ALA A 248 -2.67 -23.59 -10.66
CA ALA A 248 -3.13 -24.04 -11.96
C ALA A 248 -3.22 -22.87 -12.95
N ASP A 249 -2.50 -22.99 -14.06
CA ASP A 249 -2.42 -21.97 -15.11
C ASP A 249 -3.78 -21.60 -15.71
N GLY A 250 -4.19 -20.34 -15.53
CA GLY A 250 -5.40 -19.79 -16.14
C GLY A 250 -6.68 -19.93 -15.31
N VAL A 251 -6.59 -20.40 -14.06
CA VAL A 251 -7.70 -20.26 -13.11
C VAL A 251 -7.70 -18.82 -12.57
N GLN A 252 -8.43 -17.94 -13.24
CA GLN A 252 -8.75 -16.61 -12.72
C GLN A 252 -9.94 -16.74 -11.76
N GLY A 253 -9.86 -16.12 -10.58
CA GLY A 253 -11.01 -16.09 -9.67
C GLY A 253 -10.83 -16.87 -8.37
N GLY A 254 -9.77 -17.69 -8.26
CA GLY A 254 -9.51 -18.50 -7.06
C GLY A 254 -8.81 -17.75 -5.92
N GLY A 255 -8.05 -16.71 -6.25
CA GLY A 255 -7.17 -16.06 -5.28
C GLY A 255 -7.90 -15.21 -4.24
N ILE A 256 -7.83 -15.62 -2.97
CA ILE A 256 -8.05 -14.73 -1.83
C ILE A 256 -6.87 -13.78 -1.80
N ALA A 257 -7.08 -12.48 -1.95
CA ALA A 257 -5.98 -11.53 -1.84
C ALA A 257 -5.15 -11.84 -0.60
N GLY A 258 -3.86 -12.11 -0.80
CA GLY A 258 -3.03 -12.67 0.25
C GLY A 258 -3.06 -11.79 1.49
N THR A 259 -3.33 -12.39 2.65
CA THR A 259 -2.95 -11.78 3.92
C THR A 259 -1.43 -11.81 4.00
N ALA A 260 -0.83 -10.75 4.53
CA ALA A 260 0.60 -10.72 4.80
C ALA A 260 1.11 -12.02 5.42
N GLN A 261 2.19 -12.61 4.87
CA GLN A 261 2.84 -13.80 5.42
C GLN A 261 3.42 -13.55 6.82
N ASP A 262 3.69 -12.28 7.15
CA ASP A 262 3.95 -11.82 8.50
C ASP A 262 2.99 -10.70 8.89
N ARG A 263 2.81 -10.46 10.18
CA ARG A 263 1.93 -9.39 10.70
C ARG A 263 2.32 -7.96 10.26
N TYR A 264 3.39 -7.81 9.49
CA TYR A 264 4.02 -6.55 9.10
C TYR A 264 3.88 -6.23 7.62
N GLY A 265 3.31 -7.13 6.82
CA GLY A 265 2.97 -6.83 5.44
C GLY A 265 4.06 -7.11 4.43
N ASN A 266 5.05 -7.97 4.74
CA ASN A 266 6.18 -8.27 3.84
C ASN A 266 5.82 -9.21 2.67
N VAL A 267 4.62 -9.06 2.11
CA VAL A 267 4.21 -9.73 0.87
C VAL A 267 3.89 -8.68 -0.17
N TRP A 268 4.40 -8.94 -1.37
CA TRP A 268 4.26 -8.09 -2.53
C TRP A 268 2.79 -7.78 -2.87
N CYS A 269 1.91 -8.78 -2.72
CA CYS A 269 0.45 -8.69 -2.83
C CYS A 269 -0.27 -8.77 -1.49
N ASN A 270 0.18 -8.00 -0.52
CA ASN A 270 -0.58 -7.79 0.70
C ASN A 270 -1.70 -6.77 0.47
N GLN A 271 -2.95 -7.18 0.65
CA GLN A 271 -4.03 -6.24 0.99
C GLN A 271 -3.80 -5.85 2.46
N THR A 272 -3.03 -4.80 2.67
CA THR A 272 -2.67 -4.24 3.98
C THR A 272 -3.86 -3.91 4.86
#